data_AF-A0A3M1MHN5-F1
#
_entry.id   AF-A0A3M1MHN5-F1
#
_cell.length_a   1.000
_cell.length_b   1.000
_cell.length_c   1.000
_cell.angle_alpha   90.00
_cell.angle_beta   90.00
_cell.angle_gamma   90.00
#
_symmetry.space_group_name_H-M   'P 1'
#
loop_
_entity.id
_entity.type
_entity.pdbx_description
1 polymer ?
#
loop_
_entity_poly.entity_id
_entity_poly.type
_entity_poly.pdbx_seq_one_letter_code
_entity_poly.pdbx_strand_id
1 'polypeptide(L)'
;MTFSSTALLEVVRTSLLPPQAVSKTREHMLAALDWIHTAQQVTSDGGISKGYDVLRARWGPSYPETTGYTIPTLVNVASLLHEARWHD
;
A
#
# COMPACT_ATOMS: atom_id res chain seq x y z
N MET A 1 -3.80 20.00 44.50
CA MET A 1 -3.29 18.77 43.89
C MET A 1 -2.38 19.16 42.74
N THR A 2 -1.06 19.08 42.93
CA THR A 2 -0.07 19.43 41.90
C THR A 2 0.31 18.17 41.13
N PHE A 3 -0.01 18.13 39.84
CA PHE A 3 0.50 17.07 38.96
C PHE A 3 1.99 17.35 38.68
N SER A 4 2.83 16.32 38.81
CA SER A 4 4.25 16.42 38.47
C SER A 4 4.43 16.71 36.98
N SER A 5 5.33 17.63 36.64
CA SER A 5 5.68 18.00 35.25
C SER A 5 5.97 16.77 34.37
N THR A 6 6.54 15.72 34.96
CA THR A 6 6.81 14.43 34.30
C THR A 6 5.56 13.71 33.79
N ALA A 7 4.47 13.71 34.56
CA ALA A 7 3.22 13.04 34.16
C ALA A 7 2.56 13.75 32.98
N LEU A 8 2.67 15.08 32.94
CA LEU A 8 2.13 15.88 31.84
C LEU A 8 2.95 15.68 30.55
N LEU A 9 4.27 15.58 30.66
CA LEU A 9 5.16 15.28 29.53
C LEU A 9 4.95 13.87 28.98
N GLU A 10 4.65 12.89 29.84
CA GLU A 10 4.36 11.51 29.43
C GLU A 10 3.03 11.42 28.68
N VAL A 11 1.97 12.07 29.17
CA VAL A 11 0.68 12.13 28.48
C VAL A 11 0.81 12.81 27.11
N VAL A 12 1.54 13.91 27.03
CA VAL A 12 1.81 14.61 25.75
C VAL A 12 2.62 13.72 24.81
N ARG A 13 3.67 13.03 25.30
CA ARG A 13 4.46 12.08 24.50
C ARG A 13 3.58 10.96 23.94
N THR A 14 2.71 10.38 24.75
CA THR A 14 1.84 9.26 24.35
C THR A 14 0.74 9.70 23.38
N SER A 15 0.30 10.96 23.47
CA SER A 15 -0.75 11.53 22.61
C SER A 15 -0.20 12.05 21.26
N LEU A 16 1.09 12.38 21.19
CA LEU A 16 1.78 12.81 19.97
C LEU A 16 2.42 11.66 19.20
N LEU A 17 2.57 10.49 19.82
CA LEU A 17 2.84 9.28 19.06
C LEU A 17 1.58 9.01 18.22
N PRO A 18 1.70 8.89 16.88
CA PRO A 18 0.57 8.44 16.08
C PRO A 18 0.06 7.14 16.70
N PRO A 19 -1.27 6.94 16.80
CA PRO A 19 -1.82 5.69 17.32
C PRO A 19 -1.07 4.57 16.61
N GLN A 20 -0.43 3.71 17.39
CA GLN A 20 0.44 2.66 16.87
C GLN A 20 -0.37 1.91 15.82
N ALA A 21 -0.05 2.16 14.54
CA ALA A 21 -0.86 1.68 13.45
C ALA A 21 -0.89 0.15 13.58
N VAL A 22 -2.06 -0.38 13.92
CA VAL A 22 -2.26 -1.82 14.04
C VAL A 22 -1.76 -2.42 12.73
N SER A 23 -0.75 -3.30 12.81
CA SER A 23 -0.03 -3.78 11.63
C SER A 23 -0.99 -4.51 10.69
N LYS A 24 -1.49 -3.77 9.70
CA LYS A 24 -2.35 -4.22 8.59
C LYS A 24 -1.55 -4.36 7.30
N THR A 25 -0.23 -4.51 7.38
CA THR A 25 0.67 -4.54 6.21
C THR A 25 0.21 -5.53 5.15
N ARG A 26 -0.22 -6.73 5.56
CA ARG A 26 -0.75 -7.74 4.62
C ARG A 26 -2.07 -7.31 3.97
N GLU A 27 -2.99 -6.74 4.74
CA GLU A 27 -4.28 -6.23 4.23
C GLU A 27 -4.06 -5.09 3.24
N HIS A 28 -3.20 -4.12 3.57
CA HIS A 28 -2.86 -3.01 2.68
C HIS A 28 -2.15 -3.49 1.40
N MET A 29 -1.28 -4.49 1.52
CA MET A 29 -0.60 -5.09 0.37
C MET A 29 -1.61 -5.75 -0.58
N LEU A 30 -2.53 -6.56 -0.05
CA LEU A 30 -3.58 -7.20 -0.87
C LEU A 30 -4.47 -6.16 -1.55
N ALA A 31 -4.89 -5.11 -0.83
CA ALA A 31 -5.67 -4.02 -1.41
C ALA A 31 -4.90 -3.27 -2.53
N ALA A 32 -3.59 -3.09 -2.38
CA ALA A 32 -2.76 -2.49 -3.41
C ALA A 32 -2.64 -3.40 -4.66
N LEU A 33 -2.54 -4.72 -4.47
CA LEU A 33 -2.54 -5.68 -5.59
C LEU A 33 -3.86 -5.66 -6.35
N ASP A 34 -5.00 -5.62 -5.65
CA ASP A 34 -6.32 -5.52 -6.27
C ASP A 34 -6.46 -4.23 -7.10
N TRP A 35 -5.91 -3.13 -6.60
CA TRP A 35 -5.88 -1.85 -7.32
C TRP A 35 -5.02 -1.92 -8.59
N ILE A 36 -3.82 -2.52 -8.51
CA ILE A 36 -2.94 -2.71 -9.68
C ILE A 36 -3.59 -3.64 -10.70
N HIS A 37 -4.25 -4.71 -10.26
CA HIS A 37 -5.00 -5.61 -11.13
C HIS A 37 -6.09 -4.85 -11.89
N THR A 38 -6.87 -4.03 -11.18
CA THR A 38 -7.88 -3.15 -11.81
C THR A 38 -7.24 -2.22 -12.84
N ALA A 39 -6.10 -1.61 -12.51
CA ALA A 39 -5.35 -0.71 -13.40
C ALA A 39 -4.84 -1.40 -14.68
N GLN A 40 -4.62 -2.72 -14.65
CA GLN A 40 -4.30 -3.52 -15.82
C GLN A 40 -5.56 -3.89 -16.62
N GLN A 41 -6.66 -4.27 -15.96
CA GLN A 41 -7.89 -4.72 -16.64
C GLN A 41 -8.56 -3.63 -17.49
N VAL A 42 -8.28 -2.37 -17.22
CA VAL A 42 -8.84 -1.22 -17.96
C VAL A 42 -8.04 -0.85 -19.21
N THR A 43 -6.88 -1.48 -19.45
CA THR A 43 -6.07 -1.28 -20.66
C THR A 43 -6.32 -2.42 -21.66
N SER A 44 -6.16 -2.16 -22.95
CA SER A 44 -6.40 -3.15 -24.02
C SER A 44 -5.12 -3.87 -24.48
N ASP A 45 -3.96 -3.40 -24.06
CA ASP A 45 -2.64 -3.89 -24.47
C ASP A 45 -1.95 -4.73 -23.40
N GLY A 46 -2.62 -4.98 -22.27
CA GLY A 46 -2.07 -5.72 -21.12
C GLY A 46 -1.09 -4.90 -20.26
N GLY A 47 -0.84 -3.64 -20.62
CA GLY A 47 -0.04 -2.71 -19.84
C GLY A 47 -0.78 -2.18 -18.61
N ILE A 48 -0.08 -1.48 -17.74
CA ILE A 48 -0.67 -0.93 -16.51
C ILE A 48 -0.91 0.56 -16.70
N SER A 49 -2.13 1.00 -16.37
CA SER A 49 -2.51 2.41 -16.43
C SER A 49 -1.51 3.28 -15.67
N LYS A 50 -1.12 4.42 -16.26
CA LYS A 50 -0.22 5.39 -15.61
C LYS A 50 -0.79 6.02 -14.33
N GLY A 51 -2.09 5.85 -14.09
CA GLY A 51 -2.74 6.36 -12.89
C GLY A 51 -4.23 6.61 -13.08
N TYR A 52 -4.90 6.84 -11.96
CA TYR A 52 -6.31 7.19 -11.89
C TYR A 52 -6.48 8.69 -11.61
N ASP A 53 -7.27 9.36 -12.45
CA ASP A 53 -7.69 10.74 -12.23
C ASP A 53 -8.95 10.75 -11.37
N VAL A 54 -8.79 11.13 -10.09
CA VAL A 54 -9.87 11.12 -9.10
C VAL A 54 -10.98 12.11 -9.45
N LEU A 55 -10.63 13.30 -9.98
CA LEU A 55 -11.63 14.33 -10.30
C LEU A 55 -12.50 13.93 -11.50
N ARG A 56 -11.91 13.17 -12.43
CA ARG A 56 -12.61 12.72 -13.64
C ARG A 56 -13.10 11.28 -13.56
N ALA A 57 -12.88 10.63 -12.42
CA ALA A 57 -13.22 9.24 -12.15
C ALA A 57 -12.82 8.29 -13.31
N ARG A 58 -11.58 8.41 -13.80
CA ARG A 58 -11.12 7.65 -14.97
C ARG A 58 -9.68 7.19 -14.86
N TRP A 59 -9.41 6.05 -15.48
CA TRP A 59 -8.06 5.55 -15.70
C TRP A 59 -7.38 6.23 -16.88
N GLY A 60 -6.08 6.44 -16.79
CA GLY A 60 -5.24 6.81 -17.93
C GLY A 60 -4.91 5.60 -18.82
N PRO A 61 -4.29 5.82 -19.99
CA PRO A 61 -3.73 4.73 -20.80
C PRO A 61 -2.61 4.00 -20.05
N SER A 62 -2.24 2.82 -20.56
CA SER A 62 -1.01 2.13 -20.19
C SER A 62 0.22 3.03 -20.41
N TYR A 63 1.29 2.77 -19.65
CA TYR A 63 2.56 3.50 -19.81
C TYR A 63 3.76 2.57 -19.60
N PRO A 64 4.78 2.60 -20.49
CA PRO A 64 5.91 1.67 -20.41
C PRO A 64 6.65 1.71 -19.08
N GLU A 65 6.88 2.89 -18.52
CA GLU A 65 7.57 3.06 -17.25
C GLU A 65 6.76 2.43 -16.11
N THR A 66 5.47 2.75 -16.03
CA THR A 66 4.57 2.20 -15.00
C THR A 66 4.43 0.69 -15.10
N THR A 67 4.30 0.18 -16.32
CA THR A 67 4.26 -1.25 -16.58
C THR A 67 5.59 -1.90 -16.20
N GLY A 68 6.70 -1.28 -16.59
CA GLY A 68 8.06 -1.78 -16.43
C GLY A 68 8.48 -1.99 -14.98
N TYR A 69 8.22 -1.02 -14.08
CA TYR A 69 8.55 -1.21 -12.67
C TYR A 69 7.50 -2.03 -11.89
N THR A 70 6.26 -2.11 -12.38
CA THR A 70 5.22 -2.88 -11.67
C THR A 70 5.36 -4.37 -11.88
N ILE A 71 5.77 -4.83 -13.08
CA ILE A 71 6.03 -6.26 -13.35
C ILE A 71 6.99 -6.90 -12.31
N PRO A 72 8.22 -6.40 -12.10
CA PRO A 72 9.12 -6.99 -11.11
C PRO A 72 8.59 -6.85 -9.69
N THR A 73 7.80 -5.81 -9.39
CA THR A 73 7.11 -5.67 -8.10
C THR A 73 6.12 -6.81 -7.88
N LEU A 74 5.30 -7.14 -8.89
CA LEU A 74 4.33 -8.23 -8.82
C LEU A 74 5.01 -9.60 -8.71
N VAL A 75 6.14 -9.80 -9.41
CA VAL A 75 6.95 -11.03 -9.27
C VAL A 75 7.48 -11.17 -7.84
N ASN A 76 8.02 -10.11 -7.25
CA ASN A 76 8.51 -10.14 -5.87
C ASN A 76 7.38 -10.42 -4.88
N VAL A 77 6.21 -9.79 -5.06
CA VAL A 77 5.05 -10.04 -4.20
C VAL A 77 4.54 -11.47 -4.36
N ALA A 78 4.54 -12.02 -5.58
CA ALA A 78 4.22 -13.42 -5.79
C ALA A 78 5.16 -14.31 -4.98
N SER A 79 6.47 -14.12 -5.05
CA SER A 79 7.44 -14.88 -4.23
C SER A 79 7.14 -14.76 -2.73
N LEU A 80 6.92 -13.55 -2.21
CA LEU A 80 6.60 -13.33 -0.79
C LEU A 80 5.29 -14.01 -0.35
N LEU A 81 4.27 -14.01 -1.21
CA LEU A 81 2.98 -14.66 -0.91
C LEU A 81 3.07 -16.18 -1.08
N HIS A 82 3.95 -16.69 -1.94
CA HIS A 82 4.24 -18.10 -2.07
C HIS A 82 5.15 -18.61 -0.93
N GLU A 83 6.01 -17.77 -0.35
CA GLU A 83 6.84 -18.12 0.82
C GLU A 83 6.03 -18.34 2.11
N ALA A 84 4.79 -17.82 2.19
CA ALA A 84 4.00 -17.87 3.42
C ALA A 84 3.51 -19.27 3.84
N ARG A 85 3.73 -20.33 3.04
CA ARG A 85 3.28 -21.70 3.39
C ARG A 85 4.13 -22.86 2.86
N TRP A 86 5.29 -22.62 2.24
CA TRP A 86 6.07 -23.68 1.60
C TRP A 86 7.51 -23.71 2.15
N HIS A 87 7.58 -24.03 3.44
CA HIS A 87 8.70 -24.75 4.03
C HIS A 87 8.13 -25.99 4.72
N ASP A 88 7.60 -26.92 3.92
CA ASP A 88 7.35 -28.31 4.30
C ASP A 88 8.10 -29.21 3.32
#